data_AF-A0A2N5KVH4-F1
#
_entry.id   AF-A0A2N5KVH4-F1
#
_cell.length_a   1.000
_cell.length_b   1.000
_cell.length_c   1.000
_cell.angle_alpha   90.00
_cell.angle_beta   90.00
_cell.angle_gamma   90.00
#
_symmetry.space_group_name_H-M   'P 1'
#
loop_
_entity.id
_entity.type
_entity.pdbx_description
1 polymer ?
#
loop_
_entity_poly.entity_id
_entity_poly.type
_entity_poly.pdbx_seq_one_letter_code
_entity_poly.pdbx_strand_id
1 'polypeptide(L)'
;MRDAMPASYCTLDHDGCVVCADAGIPVRVVSVEGDDALCEDAAGNRAQIAVELVAPVGTGEVLLTHGGVAIGRVAAQEEDSQ
;
A
#
# COMPACT_ATOMS: atom_id res chain seq x y z
N MET A 1 -47.44 -7.86 2.16
CA MET A 1 -46.27 -8.00 1.26
C MET A 1 -45.37 -6.81 1.56
N ARG A 2 -44.32 -7.04 2.35
CA ARG A 2 -43.53 -5.97 2.99
C ARG A 2 -42.31 -5.69 2.13
N ASP A 3 -42.26 -4.50 1.57
CA ASP A 3 -41.12 -3.94 0.85
C ASP A 3 -39.97 -3.78 1.86
N ALA A 4 -38.96 -4.63 1.77
CA ALA A 4 -37.81 -4.64 2.66
C ALA A 4 -36.62 -4.01 1.93
N MET A 5 -36.45 -2.70 2.13
CA MET A 5 -35.21 -2.01 1.80
C MET A 5 -34.10 -2.49 2.74
N PRO A 6 -32.94 -2.96 2.25
CA PRO A 6 -31.85 -3.35 3.13
C PRO A 6 -31.17 -2.09 3.68
N ALA A 7 -31.27 -1.89 5.00
CA ALA A 7 -30.44 -0.94 5.72
C ALA A 7 -29.05 -1.57 5.91
N SER A 8 -28.09 -1.00 5.19
CA SER A 8 -26.66 -1.13 5.41
C SER A 8 -26.29 -0.95 6.88
N TYR A 9 -25.58 -1.92 7.44
CA TYR A 9 -24.47 -1.61 8.34
C TYR A 9 -23.34 -2.60 8.08
N CYS A 10 -22.29 -2.10 7.44
CA CYS A 10 -20.98 -2.74 7.50
C CYS A 10 -20.47 -2.52 8.93
N THR A 11 -20.80 -3.41 9.86
CA THR A 11 -20.23 -3.38 11.21
C THR A 11 -18.79 -3.87 11.14
N LEU A 12 -17.89 -2.89 11.07
CA LEU A 12 -16.45 -2.96 11.31
C LEU A 12 -16.16 -3.45 12.73
N ASP A 13 -16.48 -4.70 13.03
CA ASP A 13 -16.26 -5.26 14.35
C ASP A 13 -15.79 -6.71 14.25
N HIS A 14 -14.65 -6.94 13.55
CA HIS A 14 -13.58 -7.90 13.93
C HIS A 14 -12.86 -8.68 12.80
N ASP A 15 -13.11 -8.45 11.49
CA ASP A 15 -12.38 -9.22 10.43
C ASP A 15 -12.01 -8.47 9.12
N GLY A 16 -12.01 -7.13 9.09
CA GLY A 16 -11.52 -6.35 7.95
C GLY A 16 -12.36 -6.48 6.66
N CYS A 17 -12.94 -5.39 6.19
CA CYS A 17 -13.56 -5.31 4.87
C CYS A 17 -12.55 -5.31 3.68
N VAL A 18 -13.06 -5.27 2.44
CA VAL A 18 -12.30 -5.25 1.17
C VAL A 18 -11.44 -3.99 0.92
N VAL A 19 -11.58 -2.96 1.77
CA VAL A 19 -10.72 -1.77 1.92
C VAL A 19 -9.66 -2.01 3.01
N CYS A 20 -9.87 -3.03 3.83
CA CYS A 20 -9.46 -3.08 5.22
C CYS A 20 -8.41 -4.18 5.53
N ALA A 21 -7.68 -4.68 4.53
CA ALA A 21 -6.28 -4.97 4.81
C ALA A 21 -5.51 -3.63 4.68
N ASP A 22 -5.63 -2.81 5.73
CA ASP A 22 -5.09 -1.43 5.84
C ASP A 22 -3.55 -1.37 5.90
N ALA A 23 -2.88 -2.52 5.84
CA ALA A 23 -1.43 -2.57 5.91
C ALA A 23 -0.84 -2.40 4.51
N GLY A 24 -0.43 -1.17 4.18
CA GLY A 24 0.53 -0.95 3.11
C GLY A 24 1.79 -1.76 3.40
N ILE A 25 2.18 -2.63 2.47
CA ILE A 25 3.38 -3.46 2.65
C ILE A 25 4.60 -2.60 2.32
N PRO A 26 5.56 -2.43 3.24
CA PRO A 26 6.79 -1.71 2.94
C PRO A 26 7.65 -2.54 1.98
N VAL A 27 7.98 -1.96 0.84
CA VAL A 27 8.83 -2.56 -0.18
C VAL A 27 9.93 -1.60 -0.56
N ARG A 28 11.15 -2.12 -0.75
CA ARG A 28 12.32 -1.33 -1.15
C ARG A 28 12.46 -1.34 -2.66
N VAL A 29 12.65 -0.18 -3.26
CA VAL A 29 12.86 -0.03 -4.70
C VAL A 29 14.26 -0.53 -5.09
N VAL A 30 14.32 -1.50 -6.00
CA VAL A 30 15.56 -2.10 -6.52
C VAL A 30 15.92 -1.47 -7.88
N SER A 31 14.94 -1.27 -8.75
CA SER A 31 15.10 -0.60 -10.04
C SER A 31 13.81 0.10 -10.45
N VAL A 32 13.90 1.08 -11.33
CA VAL A 32 12.75 1.85 -11.85
C VAL A 32 12.84 1.87 -13.38
N GLU A 33 11.75 1.52 -14.05
CA GLU A 33 11.62 1.49 -15.50
C GLU A 33 10.29 2.16 -15.90
N GLY A 34 10.37 3.43 -16.34
CA GLY A 34 9.17 4.20 -16.67
C GLY A 34 8.29 4.43 -15.45
N ASP A 35 7.03 3.98 -15.52
CA ASP A 35 6.02 4.12 -14.46
C ASP A 35 5.94 2.89 -13.54
N ASP A 36 6.87 1.94 -13.73
CA ASP A 36 6.99 0.72 -12.94
C ASP A 36 8.30 0.69 -12.15
N ALA A 37 8.26 0.11 -10.95
CA ALA A 37 9.43 -0.16 -10.14
C ALA A 37 9.49 -1.63 -9.74
N LEU A 38 10.68 -2.24 -9.83
CA LEU A 38 10.92 -3.53 -9.21
C LEU A 38 11.22 -3.30 -7.74
N CYS A 39 10.39 -3.84 -6.87
CA CYS A 39 10.54 -3.68 -5.43
C CYS A 39 10.73 -5.03 -4.74
N GLU A 40 11.42 -5.02 -3.61
CA GLU A 40 11.69 -6.18 -2.77
C GLU A 40 11.09 -5.99 -1.37
N ASP A 41 10.38 -7.00 -0.86
CA ASP A 41 9.83 -7.01 0.49
C ASP A 41 10.86 -7.49 1.54
N ALA A 42 10.49 -7.47 2.82
CA ALA A 42 11.37 -7.92 3.91
C ALA A 42 11.68 -9.43 3.89
N ALA A 43 10.91 -10.23 3.15
CA ALA A 43 11.16 -11.65 2.95
C ALA A 43 12.03 -11.94 1.71
N GLY A 44 12.43 -10.90 0.97
CA GLY A 44 13.24 -11.01 -0.24
C GLY A 44 12.43 -11.34 -1.51
N ASN A 45 11.09 -11.30 -1.45
CA ASN A 45 10.28 -11.49 -2.63
C ASN A 45 10.29 -10.22 -3.47
N ARG A 46 10.32 -10.39 -4.80
CA ARG A 46 10.32 -9.28 -5.75
C ARG A 46 9.00 -9.19 -6.49
N ALA A 47 8.50 -7.97 -6.63
CA ALA A 47 7.29 -7.68 -7.37
C ALA A 47 7.46 -6.38 -8.16
N GLN A 48 6.79 -6.31 -9.31
CA GLN A 48 6.67 -5.07 -10.06
C GLN A 48 5.52 -4.25 -9.46
N ILE A 49 5.81 -3.00 -9.12
CA ILE A 49 4.91 -2.07 -8.45
C ILE A 49 4.73 -0.85 -9.34
N ALA A 50 3.49 -0.50 -9.65
CA ALA A 50 3.17 0.73 -10.37
C ALA A 50 3.45 1.94 -9.46
N VAL A 51 4.25 2.90 -9.93
CA VAL A 51 4.70 4.06 -9.13
C VAL A 51 4.15 5.41 -9.63
N GLU A 52 3.28 5.40 -10.64
CA GLU A 52 2.69 6.61 -11.24
C GLU A 52 2.06 7.58 -10.20
N LEU A 53 1.45 7.06 -9.14
CA LEU A 53 0.78 7.85 -8.11
C LEU A 53 1.75 8.56 -7.15
N VAL A 54 2.98 8.07 -7.06
CA VAL A 54 4.00 8.55 -6.12
C VAL A 54 5.27 9.00 -6.82
N ALA A 55 5.28 9.09 -8.15
CA ALA A 55 6.43 9.55 -8.92
C ALA A 55 6.87 10.97 -8.49
N PRO A 56 8.16 11.32 -8.56
CA PRO A 56 9.29 10.53 -9.08
C PRO A 56 9.97 9.65 -8.02
N VAL A 57 10.12 8.34 -8.27
CA VAL A 57 10.73 7.38 -7.31
C VAL A 57 12.19 7.06 -7.68
N GLY A 58 13.07 7.01 -6.68
CA GLY A 58 14.45 6.56 -6.81
C GLY A 58 14.71 5.15 -6.26
N THR A 59 15.79 4.52 -6.73
CA THR A 59 16.30 3.26 -6.17
C THR A 59 16.74 3.42 -4.72
N GLY A 60 16.40 2.45 -3.87
CA GLY A 60 16.72 2.44 -2.45
C GLY A 60 15.63 3.01 -1.55
N GLU A 61 14.66 3.74 -2.10
CA GLU A 61 13.50 4.25 -1.38
C GLU A 61 12.60 3.11 -0.88
N VAL A 62 11.83 3.40 0.18
CA VAL A 62 10.83 2.47 0.71
C VAL A 62 9.43 3.02 0.40
N LEU A 63 8.65 2.22 -0.31
CA LEU A 63 7.28 2.54 -0.68
C LEU A 63 6.32 1.67 0.10
N LEU A 64 5.12 2.19 0.34
CA LEU A 64 3.98 1.41 0.78
C LEU A 64 3.20 0.95 -0.45
N THR A 65 3.03 -0.36 -0.62
CA THR A 65 2.22 -0.91 -1.70
C THR A 65 0.93 -1.55 -1.19
N HIS A 66 -0.12 -1.38 -1.97
CA HIS A 66 -1.39 -2.08 -1.82
C HIS A 66 -1.89 -2.47 -3.22
N GLY A 67 -2.25 -3.74 -3.40
CA GLY A 67 -2.76 -4.23 -4.68
C GLY A 67 -1.80 -4.07 -5.87
N GLY A 68 -0.48 -4.06 -5.64
CA GLY A 68 0.53 -3.90 -6.70
C GLY A 68 0.77 -2.45 -7.15
N VAL A 69 0.17 -1.47 -6.46
CA VAL A 69 0.38 -0.05 -6.72
C VAL A 69 1.04 0.58 -5.49
N ALA A 70 1.98 1.48 -5.71
CA ALA A 70 2.53 2.29 -4.64
C ALA A 70 1.53 3.38 -4.23
N ILE A 71 1.14 3.38 -2.96
CA ILE A 71 0.15 4.29 -2.40
C ILE A 71 0.77 5.39 -1.52
N GLY A 72 2.06 5.26 -1.19
CA GLY A 72 2.78 6.26 -0.40
C GLY A 72 4.27 5.95 -0.25
N ARG A 73 5.03 6.93 0.26
CA ARG A 73 6.45 6.77 0.61
C ARG A 73 6.60 6.72 2.11
N VAL A 74 7.50 5.88 2.60
CA VAL A 74 7.92 5.91 4.00
C VAL A 74 9.05 6.93 4.10
N ALA A 75 8.76 8.12 4.61
CA ALA A 75 9.82 9.01 5.09
C ALA A 75 10.52 8.28 6.24
N ALA A 76 11.85 8.27 6.26
CA ALA A 76 12.56 7.90 7.46
C ALA A 76 12.05 8.82 8.57
N GLN A 77 11.37 8.27 9.57
CA GLN A 77 11.01 9.06 10.74
C GLN A 77 12.34 9.54 11.33
N GLU A 78 12.62 10.83 11.22
CA GLU A 78 13.43 11.48 12.23
C GLU A 78 12.68 11.23 13.53
N GLU A 79 13.26 10.43 14.43
CA GLU A 79 12.75 10.22 15.77
C GLU A 79 12.38 11.59 16.34
N ASP A 80 11.08 11.83 16.60
CA ASP A 80 10.66 12.98 17.41
C ASP A 80 11.14 12.68 18.83
N SER A 81 12.41 13.00 19.05
CA SER A 81 13.06 12.95 20.35
C SER A 81 12.49 14.13 21.15
N GLN A 82 11.51 13.85 22.00
CA GLN A 82 11.08 14.72 23.10
C GLN A 82 11.08 13.95 24.41
#